data_AF-A0A428UN17-F1
#
_entry.id   AF-A0A428UN17-F1
#
_cell.length_a   1.000
_cell.length_b   1.000
_cell.length_c   1.000
_cell.angle_alpha   90.00
_cell.angle_beta   90.00
_cell.angle_gamma   90.00
#
_symmetry.space_group_name_H-M   'P 1'
#
loop_
_entity.id
_entity.type
_entity.pdbx_description
1 polymer ?
#
loop_
_entity_poly.entity_id
_entity_poly.type
_entity_poly.pdbx_seq_one_letter_code
_entity_poly.pdbx_strand_id
1 'polypeptide(L)'
;MEGERDDIQFHFGKAFRHLKRTERDMVRKVTDKLTSQINSTLSLETLRHLLGTGGIGASVTSLWKKRASTIPTATPAQIDAVLNPLFAYFDENFAIMKQTLTKATMDAVMARLWKEVLMVIEHLLVPPLSEKPSQQRPLTRKELDIVYRWLDLLFAFFNAKDDSGEQLGVPAETLKSPKWHELASLNFFYFEDTNSLIRESERMAAATAQRAQQALQQQNQQQNRLSAPAALGASLGSASAFASMGTIRRGKSIMMSRNLGTMRKAKEAKRREAQADPSDDMILRILRMRPEAAHYLKERHRQKERQAATAAAALIVKNSVTQGWNAGGGPAFSGNFGRNNLPRR
;
A
#
# COMPACT_ATOMS: atom_id res chain seq x y z
N MET A 1 -24.51 30.25 -12.92
CA MET A 1 -23.85 29.20 -12.10
C MET A 1 -23.98 29.46 -10.60
N GLU A 2 -24.88 30.33 -10.14
CA GLU A 2 -25.11 30.59 -8.70
C GLU A 2 -26.21 29.69 -8.10
N GLY A 3 -27.21 29.29 -8.90
CA GLY A 3 -28.32 28.43 -8.43
C GLY A 3 -27.94 26.99 -8.03
N GLU A 4 -26.78 26.47 -8.44
CA GLU A 4 -26.31 25.14 -7.98
C GLU A 4 -25.85 25.15 -6.51
N ARG A 5 -25.59 26.34 -5.93
CA ARG A 5 -25.17 26.48 -4.53
C ARG A 5 -26.33 26.61 -3.55
N ASP A 6 -27.54 26.91 -4.02
CA ASP A 6 -28.78 26.93 -3.23
C ASP A 6 -29.60 25.64 -3.39
N ASP A 7 -29.11 24.67 -4.17
CA ASP A 7 -29.74 23.36 -4.31
C ASP A 7 -29.63 22.56 -3.00
N ILE A 8 -30.78 22.05 -2.53
CA ILE A 8 -30.89 21.16 -1.37
C ILE A 8 -29.95 19.96 -1.52
N GLN A 9 -29.79 19.42 -2.73
CA GLN A 9 -28.88 18.29 -2.98
C GLN A 9 -27.41 18.67 -2.74
N PHE A 10 -27.03 19.90 -3.09
CA PHE A 10 -25.68 20.41 -2.84
C PHE A 10 -25.41 20.53 -1.33
N HIS A 11 -26.32 21.13 -0.58
CA HIS A 11 -26.21 21.26 0.88
C HIS A 11 -26.21 19.91 1.58
N PHE A 12 -27.10 18.99 1.18
CA PHE A 12 -27.13 17.63 1.70
C PHE A 12 -25.83 16.88 1.42
N GLY A 13 -25.32 16.93 0.19
CA GLY A 13 -24.05 16.32 -0.19
C GLY A 13 -22.86 16.90 0.60
N LYS A 14 -22.86 18.22 0.85
CA LYS A 14 -21.86 18.89 1.70
C LYS A 14 -21.95 18.38 3.14
N ALA A 15 -23.14 18.43 3.75
CA ALA A 15 -23.37 17.95 5.12
C ALA A 15 -22.96 16.47 5.28
N PHE A 16 -23.36 15.61 4.35
CA PHE A 16 -23.01 14.19 4.35
C PHE A 16 -21.49 13.96 4.29
N ARG A 17 -20.76 14.69 3.43
CA ARG A 17 -19.29 14.62 3.39
C ARG A 17 -18.64 15.11 4.68
N HIS A 18 -19.18 16.15 5.31
CA HIS A 18 -18.70 16.62 6.62
C HIS A 18 -18.94 15.58 7.72
N LEU A 19 -20.12 14.98 7.78
CA LEU A 19 -20.42 13.91 8.73
C LEU A 19 -19.51 12.70 8.52
N LYS A 20 -19.32 12.25 7.27
CA LYS A 20 -18.41 11.12 6.96
C LYS A 20 -16.95 11.41 7.29
N ARG A 21 -16.50 12.66 7.12
CA ARG A 21 -15.15 13.07 7.55
C ARG A 21 -15.04 13.05 9.07
N THR A 22 -16.04 13.58 9.77
CA THR A 22 -16.09 13.62 11.24
C THR A 22 -16.10 12.21 11.83
N GLU A 23 -16.90 11.29 11.26
CA GLU A 23 -16.90 9.87 11.63
C GLU A 23 -15.50 9.25 11.48
N ARG A 24 -14.83 9.47 10.35
CA ARG A 24 -13.47 8.97 10.12
C ARG A 24 -12.46 9.57 11.08
N ASP A 25 -12.56 10.86 11.38
CA ASP A 25 -11.66 11.55 12.30
C ASP A 25 -11.89 11.11 13.75
N MET A 26 -13.13 10.79 14.13
CA MET A 26 -13.48 10.16 15.41
C MET A 26 -12.85 8.76 15.50
N VAL A 27 -13.05 7.90 14.50
CA VAL A 27 -12.43 6.56 14.45
C VAL A 27 -10.91 6.68 14.60
N ARG A 28 -10.29 7.65 13.91
CA ARG A 28 -8.85 7.91 14.02
C ARG A 28 -8.45 8.28 15.45
N LYS A 29 -9.10 9.26 16.07
CA LYS A 29 -8.78 9.70 17.44
C LYS A 29 -8.91 8.59 18.47
N VAL A 30 -9.97 7.77 18.36
CA VAL A 30 -10.16 6.61 19.23
C VAL A 30 -8.99 5.65 19.07
N THR A 31 -8.76 5.19 17.84
CA THR A 31 -7.72 4.19 17.56
C THR A 31 -6.31 4.68 17.88
N ASP A 32 -5.99 5.96 17.67
CA ASP A 32 -4.69 6.54 18.06
C ASP A 32 -4.41 6.40 19.57
N LYS A 33 -5.44 6.43 20.44
CA LYS A 33 -5.28 6.18 21.88
C LYS A 33 -4.97 4.72 22.19
N LEU A 34 -5.63 3.78 21.50
CA LEU A 34 -5.38 2.34 21.69
C LEU A 34 -4.01 1.92 21.13
N THR A 35 -3.49 2.61 20.11
CA THR A 35 -2.18 2.35 19.52
C THR A 35 -1.02 2.47 20.52
N SER A 36 -1.14 3.31 21.56
CA SER A 36 -0.11 3.38 22.61
C SER A 36 0.08 2.04 23.32
N GLN A 37 -1.01 1.34 23.63
CA GLN A 37 -0.95 0.04 24.30
C GLN A 37 -0.38 -1.04 23.38
N ILE A 38 -0.73 -1.01 22.09
CA ILE A 38 -0.14 -1.89 21.07
C ILE A 38 1.38 -1.74 21.05
N ASN A 39 1.89 -0.50 20.96
CA ASN A 39 3.34 -0.24 20.91
C ASN A 39 4.07 -0.65 22.19
N SER A 40 3.45 -0.48 23.36
CA SER A 40 4.06 -0.90 24.63
C SER A 40 4.18 -2.43 24.72
N THR A 41 3.16 -3.15 24.24
CA THR A 41 3.13 -4.62 24.33
C THR A 41 4.00 -5.24 23.24
N LEU A 42 3.82 -4.83 21.99
CA LEU A 42 4.55 -5.31 20.82
C LEU A 42 5.82 -4.49 20.63
N SER A 43 6.80 -4.71 21.50
CA SER A 43 8.07 -3.97 21.49
C SER A 43 9.28 -4.91 21.50
N LEU A 44 10.43 -4.42 21.02
CA LEU A 44 11.71 -5.13 21.15
C LEU A 44 12.11 -5.32 22.62
N GLU A 45 11.66 -4.45 23.51
CA GLU A 45 11.90 -4.56 24.95
C GLU A 45 11.14 -5.73 25.55
N THR A 46 9.86 -5.89 25.21
CA THR A 46 9.05 -7.05 25.60
C THR A 46 9.68 -8.36 25.12
N LEU A 47 10.15 -8.37 23.88
CA LEU A 47 10.83 -9.53 23.29
C LEU A 47 12.11 -9.91 24.06
N ARG A 48 12.93 -8.90 24.42
CA ARG A 48 14.14 -9.10 25.23
C ARG A 48 13.84 -9.56 26.65
N HIS A 49 12.80 -9.01 27.27
CA HIS A 49 12.36 -9.42 28.61
C HIS A 49 11.94 -10.89 28.61
N LEU A 50 11.14 -11.29 27.62
CA LEU A 50 10.68 -12.67 27.46
C LEU A 50 11.82 -13.65 27.25
N LEU A 51 12.87 -13.26 26.51
CA LEU A 51 14.06 -14.08 26.29
C LEU A 51 15.10 -14.01 27.42
N GLY A 52 14.82 -13.25 28.49
CA GLY A 52 15.76 -13.04 29.59
C GLY A 52 17.02 -12.25 29.21
N THR A 53 17.02 -11.58 28.06
CA THR A 53 18.15 -10.80 27.52
C THR A 53 18.10 -9.32 27.90
N GLY A 54 17.02 -8.87 28.56
CA GLY A 54 16.75 -7.46 28.88
C GLY A 54 17.24 -6.95 30.25
N GLY A 55 17.83 -7.80 31.10
CA GLY A 55 18.29 -7.39 32.43
C GLY A 55 19.78 -7.05 32.50
N ILE A 56 20.17 -6.13 33.40
CA ILE A 56 21.58 -5.81 33.75
C ILE A 56 22.38 -7.08 34.13
N GLY A 57 21.71 -8.16 34.54
CA GLY A 57 22.32 -9.46 34.82
C GLY A 57 22.73 -10.29 33.60
N ALA A 58 22.30 -9.97 32.37
CA ALA A 58 22.62 -10.75 31.17
C ALA A 58 24.10 -10.57 30.73
N SER A 59 24.67 -9.40 30.98
CA SER A 59 26.09 -9.11 30.69
C SER A 59 27.03 -9.72 31.72
N VAL A 60 26.56 -9.96 32.95
CA VAL A 60 27.36 -10.53 34.05
C VAL A 60 27.24 -12.05 34.10
N THR A 61 26.12 -12.63 33.67
CA THR A 61 25.94 -14.10 33.64
C THR A 61 26.66 -14.78 32.48
N SER A 62 26.91 -14.09 31.35
CA SER A 62 27.65 -14.69 30.22
C SER A 62 29.14 -14.92 30.52
N LEU A 63 29.71 -14.18 31.46
CA LEU A 63 31.13 -14.28 31.84
C LEU A 63 31.39 -15.31 32.95
N TRP A 64 30.37 -15.77 33.67
CA TRP A 64 30.52 -16.74 34.79
C TRP A 64 30.03 -18.17 34.46
N LYS A 65 29.42 -18.37 33.29
CA LYS A 65 28.80 -19.64 32.86
C LYS A 65 29.76 -20.60 32.14
N LYS A 66 30.98 -20.83 32.64
CA LYS A 66 31.84 -21.93 32.15
C LYS A 66 31.50 -23.31 32.72
N ARG A 67 30.45 -23.44 33.53
CA ARG A 67 29.92 -24.74 33.98
C ARG A 67 28.40 -24.72 33.85
N ALA A 68 27.92 -25.63 32.99
CA ALA A 68 26.54 -26.12 32.86
C ALA A 68 25.42 -25.19 33.34
N SER A 69 24.68 -24.56 32.42
CA SER A 69 23.32 -24.15 32.72
C SER A 69 22.53 -23.82 31.46
N THR A 70 21.53 -24.65 31.24
CA THR A 70 20.35 -24.42 30.40
C THR A 70 19.91 -22.95 30.49
N ILE A 71 19.99 -22.24 29.38
CA ILE A 71 19.35 -20.93 29.24
C ILE A 71 17.84 -21.22 29.30
N PRO A 72 17.08 -20.68 30.29
CA PRO A 72 15.65 -20.88 30.31
C PRO A 72 15.07 -20.31 29.02
N THR A 73 14.58 -21.20 28.15
CA THR A 73 13.90 -20.81 26.92
C THR A 73 12.47 -20.48 27.32
N ALA A 74 11.96 -19.32 26.88
CA ALA A 74 10.59 -18.93 27.13
C ALA A 74 9.62 -20.04 26.68
N THR A 75 8.69 -20.41 27.56
CA THR A 75 7.69 -21.42 27.25
C THR A 75 6.62 -20.83 26.32
N PRO A 76 5.95 -21.64 25.47
CA PRO A 76 4.85 -21.17 24.64
C PRO A 76 3.75 -20.44 25.43
N ALA A 77 3.42 -20.92 26.63
CA ALA A 77 2.44 -20.27 27.50
C ALA A 77 2.89 -18.87 27.95
N GLN A 78 4.18 -18.66 28.21
CA GLN A 78 4.71 -17.33 28.53
C GLN A 78 4.67 -16.39 27.32
N ILE A 79 4.92 -16.92 26.11
CA ILE A 79 4.84 -16.14 24.87
C ILE A 79 3.42 -15.63 24.63
N ASP A 80 2.43 -16.49 24.84
CA ASP A 80 1.02 -16.15 24.68
C ASP A 80 0.55 -15.18 25.78
N ALA A 81 0.94 -15.44 27.03
CA ALA A 81 0.52 -14.65 28.19
C ALA A 81 0.98 -13.18 28.15
N VAL A 82 2.03 -12.86 27.39
CA VAL A 82 2.49 -11.48 27.17
C VAL A 82 1.41 -10.61 26.51
N LEU A 83 0.52 -11.20 25.71
CA LEU A 83 -0.55 -10.45 25.05
C LEU A 83 -1.80 -10.29 25.92
N ASN A 84 -1.92 -11.01 27.03
CA ASN A 84 -3.13 -10.98 27.88
C ASN A 84 -3.51 -9.55 28.32
N PRO A 85 -2.59 -8.67 28.76
CA PRO A 85 -2.95 -7.30 29.11
C PRO A 85 -3.48 -6.49 27.92
N LEU A 86 -2.97 -6.74 26.71
CA LEU A 86 -3.44 -6.09 25.49
C LEU A 86 -4.83 -6.60 25.10
N PHE A 87 -5.08 -7.90 25.21
CA PHE A 87 -6.40 -8.48 24.94
C PHE A 87 -7.44 -7.98 25.93
N ALA A 88 -7.16 -8.02 27.24
CA ALA A 88 -8.07 -7.48 28.25
C ALA A 88 -8.38 -5.99 27.98
N TYR A 89 -7.36 -5.19 27.67
CA TYR A 89 -7.55 -3.79 27.30
C TYR A 89 -8.44 -3.62 26.06
N PHE A 90 -8.26 -4.45 25.02
CA PHE A 90 -9.15 -4.42 23.86
C PHE A 90 -10.57 -4.85 24.20
N ASP A 91 -10.76 -5.94 24.94
CA ASP A 91 -12.09 -6.46 25.28
C ASP A 91 -12.91 -5.42 26.06
N GLU A 92 -12.31 -4.79 27.08
CA GLU A 92 -12.96 -3.72 27.86
C GLU A 92 -13.35 -2.53 26.97
N ASN A 93 -12.42 -2.04 26.16
CA ASN A 93 -12.68 -0.90 25.27
C ASN A 93 -13.70 -1.25 24.16
N PHE A 94 -13.65 -2.47 23.63
CA PHE A 94 -14.53 -2.93 22.56
C PHE A 94 -15.95 -3.14 23.09
N ALA A 95 -16.10 -3.62 24.32
CA ALA A 95 -17.40 -3.71 24.98
C ALA A 95 -18.06 -2.33 25.11
N ILE A 96 -17.32 -1.31 25.56
CA ILE A 96 -17.82 0.07 25.67
C ILE A 96 -18.17 0.64 24.30
N MET A 97 -17.31 0.44 23.30
CA MET A 97 -17.55 0.94 21.94
C MET A 97 -18.74 0.27 21.25
N LYS A 98 -18.97 -1.03 21.48
CA LYS A 98 -20.12 -1.76 20.91
C LYS A 98 -21.47 -1.24 21.43
N GLN A 99 -21.51 -0.62 22.60
CA GLN A 99 -22.73 0.00 23.14
C GLN A 99 -23.07 1.34 22.46
N THR A 100 -22.09 2.02 21.88
CA THR A 100 -22.23 3.41 21.40
C THR A 100 -22.05 3.57 19.90
N LEU A 101 -21.28 2.68 19.26
CA LEU A 101 -20.99 2.73 17.83
C LEU A 101 -21.90 1.80 17.04
N THR A 102 -22.23 2.22 15.82
CA THR A 102 -22.86 1.31 14.85
C THR A 102 -21.91 0.17 14.49
N LYS A 103 -22.45 -0.98 14.08
CA LYS A 103 -21.64 -2.12 13.61
C LYS A 103 -20.60 -1.72 12.56
N ALA A 104 -21.01 -0.93 11.56
CA ALA A 104 -20.11 -0.47 10.50
C ALA A 104 -18.96 0.40 11.02
N THR A 105 -19.23 1.28 11.99
CA THR A 105 -18.19 2.12 12.61
C THR A 105 -17.28 1.29 13.50
N MET A 106 -17.80 0.30 14.24
CA MET A 106 -17.01 -0.63 15.04
C MET A 106 -16.08 -1.49 14.18
N ASP A 107 -16.58 -2.04 13.07
CA ASP A 107 -15.78 -2.78 12.09
C ASP A 107 -14.65 -1.90 11.53
N ALA A 108 -14.90 -0.60 11.29
CA ALA A 108 -13.89 0.35 10.85
C ALA A 108 -12.82 0.65 11.92
N VAL A 109 -13.21 0.72 13.20
CA VAL A 109 -12.28 0.86 14.34
C VAL A 109 -11.37 -0.35 14.41
N MET A 110 -11.93 -1.57 14.44
CA MET A 110 -11.15 -2.81 14.52
C MET A 110 -10.23 -2.99 13.30
N ALA A 111 -10.73 -2.72 12.09
CA ALA A 111 -9.93 -2.81 10.87
C ALA A 111 -8.79 -1.76 10.83
N ARG A 112 -8.96 -0.59 11.49
CA ARG A 112 -7.87 0.37 11.64
C ARG A 112 -6.85 -0.11 12.68
N LEU A 113 -7.28 -0.60 13.84
CA LEU A 113 -6.37 -1.16 14.86
C LEU A 113 -5.54 -2.32 14.31
N TRP A 114 -6.15 -3.19 13.52
CA TRP A 114 -5.43 -4.26 12.85
C TRP A 114 -4.30 -3.74 11.95
N LYS A 115 -4.53 -2.64 11.21
CA LYS A 115 -3.46 -2.03 10.42
C LYS A 115 -2.33 -1.49 11.29
N GLU A 116 -2.65 -0.89 12.43
CA GLU A 116 -1.64 -0.43 13.38
C GLU A 116 -0.84 -1.62 13.94
N VAL A 117 -1.49 -2.74 14.29
CA VAL A 117 -0.82 -3.99 14.67
C VAL A 117 0.15 -4.47 13.58
N LEU A 118 -0.31 -4.57 12.33
CA LEU A 118 0.56 -4.98 11.21
C LEU A 118 1.77 -4.05 11.04
N MET A 119 1.57 -2.73 11.22
CA MET A 119 2.65 -1.74 11.15
C MET A 119 3.65 -1.93 12.29
N VAL A 120 3.19 -2.14 13.52
CA VAL A 120 4.07 -2.35 14.68
C VAL A 120 4.86 -3.65 14.52
N ILE A 121 4.21 -4.76 14.16
CA ILE A 121 4.87 -6.03 13.87
C ILE A 121 5.93 -5.84 12.78
N GLU A 122 5.60 -5.16 11.69
CA GLU A 122 6.57 -4.91 10.62
C GLU A 122 7.78 -4.11 11.12
N HIS A 123 7.57 -3.08 11.95
CA HIS A 123 8.67 -2.29 12.51
C HIS A 123 9.58 -3.11 13.44
N LEU A 124 9.05 -4.13 14.14
CA LEU A 124 9.87 -5.07 14.90
C LEU A 124 10.76 -5.92 13.99
N LEU A 125 10.21 -6.34 12.84
CA LEU A 125 10.88 -7.23 11.91
C LEU A 125 11.93 -6.51 11.06
N VAL A 126 11.58 -5.36 10.48
CA VAL A 126 12.41 -4.65 9.50
C VAL A 126 12.27 -3.13 9.55
N PRO A 127 13.36 -2.39 9.31
CA PRO A 127 13.35 -0.93 9.35
C PRO A 127 12.52 -0.34 8.20
N PRO A 128 11.91 0.85 8.38
CA PRO A 128 11.08 1.49 7.34
C PRO A 128 11.94 1.93 6.16
N LEU A 129 11.48 1.78 4.92
CA LEU A 129 12.26 2.12 3.71
C LEU A 129 12.78 3.56 3.80
N SER A 130 14.10 3.73 3.76
CA SER A 130 14.76 5.03 3.84
C SER A 130 16.20 4.93 3.34
N GLU A 131 16.70 6.00 2.73
CA GLU A 131 18.10 6.15 2.35
C GLU A 131 19.03 6.22 3.58
N LYS A 132 18.49 6.60 4.74
CA LYS A 132 19.27 6.69 5.97
C LYS A 132 19.68 5.29 6.45
N PRO A 133 20.94 5.12 6.89
CA PRO A 133 21.40 3.89 7.51
C PRO A 133 20.46 3.46 8.64
N SER A 134 20.14 2.18 8.71
CA SER A 134 19.42 1.61 9.84
C SER A 134 20.41 1.11 10.89
N GLN A 135 20.07 1.30 12.17
CA GLN A 135 20.79 0.68 13.29
C GLN A 135 20.10 -0.60 13.79
N GLN A 136 18.93 -0.93 13.23
CA GLN A 136 18.19 -2.14 13.56
C GLN A 136 18.96 -3.38 13.08
N ARG A 137 19.17 -4.34 14.00
CA ARG A 137 19.80 -5.62 13.72
C ARG A 137 18.73 -6.66 13.36
N PRO A 138 19.07 -7.67 12.53
CA PRO A 138 18.16 -8.79 12.27
C PRO A 138 17.83 -9.53 13.56
N LEU A 139 16.57 -9.96 13.68
CA LEU A 139 16.11 -10.85 14.74
C LEU A 139 16.71 -12.26 14.56
N THR A 140 16.90 -12.95 15.67
CA THR A 140 17.22 -14.38 15.68
C THR A 140 16.00 -15.21 15.25
N ARG A 141 16.21 -16.49 14.90
CA ARG A 141 15.10 -17.38 14.51
C ARG A 141 14.01 -17.47 15.58
N LYS A 142 14.41 -17.62 16.85
CA LYS A 142 13.49 -17.67 17.99
C LYS A 142 12.69 -16.38 18.14
N GLU A 143 13.35 -15.23 18.03
CA GLU A 143 12.70 -13.92 18.07
C GLU A 143 11.68 -13.75 16.94
N LEU A 144 12.04 -14.18 15.72
CA LEU A 144 11.14 -14.15 14.58
C LEU A 144 9.89 -15.01 14.81
N ASP A 145 10.08 -16.24 15.30
CA ASP A 145 8.98 -17.17 15.58
C ASP A 145 8.03 -16.61 16.66
N ILE A 146 8.56 -15.93 17.68
CA ILE A 146 7.76 -15.24 18.71
C ILE A 146 6.92 -14.10 18.09
N VAL A 147 7.53 -13.27 17.23
CA VAL A 147 6.82 -12.14 16.60
C VAL A 147 5.69 -12.65 15.68
N TYR A 148 5.90 -13.73 14.92
CA TYR A 148 4.84 -14.34 14.12
C TYR A 148 3.78 -15.04 14.99
N ARG A 149 4.16 -15.65 16.11
CA ARG A 149 3.19 -16.18 17.09
C ARG A 149 2.28 -15.06 17.60
N TRP A 150 2.82 -13.88 17.92
CA TRP A 150 2.00 -12.72 18.30
C TRP A 150 1.06 -12.29 17.18
N LEU A 151 1.54 -12.25 15.93
CA LEU A 151 0.71 -11.94 14.77
C LEU A 151 -0.47 -12.90 14.62
N ASP A 152 -0.25 -14.21 14.80
CA ASP A 152 -1.30 -15.23 14.70
C ASP A 152 -2.34 -15.10 15.82
N LEU A 153 -1.90 -14.87 17.06
CA LEU A 153 -2.81 -14.66 18.19
C LEU A 153 -3.66 -13.40 18.01
N LEU A 154 -3.05 -12.31 17.54
CA LEU A 154 -3.78 -11.08 17.23
C LEU A 154 -4.73 -11.28 16.05
N PHE A 155 -4.34 -12.02 15.02
CA PHE A 155 -5.24 -12.37 13.91
C PHE A 155 -6.47 -13.13 14.43
N ALA A 156 -6.27 -14.14 15.28
CA ALA A 156 -7.35 -14.92 15.87
C ALA A 156 -8.29 -14.03 16.72
N PHE A 157 -7.72 -13.14 17.54
CA PHE A 157 -8.48 -12.18 18.34
C PHE A 157 -9.34 -11.26 17.46
N PHE A 158 -8.75 -10.62 16.46
CA PHE A 158 -9.50 -9.72 15.56
C PHE A 158 -10.47 -10.47 14.64
N ASN A 159 -10.25 -11.76 14.37
CA ASN A 159 -11.15 -12.59 13.57
C ASN A 159 -12.19 -13.37 14.42
N ALA A 160 -12.37 -13.02 15.69
CA ALA A 160 -13.25 -13.74 16.60
C ALA A 160 -14.67 -13.97 16.01
N LYS A 161 -15.15 -15.20 16.23
CA LYS A 161 -16.50 -15.67 15.92
C LYS A 161 -17.16 -16.10 17.22
N ASP A 162 -18.48 -15.97 17.32
CA ASP A 162 -19.23 -16.50 18.46
C ASP A 162 -19.36 -18.04 18.37
N ASP A 163 -19.92 -18.65 19.41
CA ASP A 163 -20.20 -20.09 19.46
C ASP A 163 -21.21 -20.55 18.38
N SER A 164 -22.01 -19.63 17.84
CA SER A 164 -22.97 -19.85 16.75
C SER A 164 -22.33 -19.70 15.35
N GLY A 165 -21.05 -19.30 15.26
CA GLY A 165 -20.33 -19.01 14.02
C GLY A 165 -20.54 -17.59 13.45
N GLU A 166 -21.26 -16.71 14.13
CA GLU A 166 -21.44 -15.30 13.79
C GLU A 166 -20.12 -14.52 13.97
N GLN A 167 -19.78 -13.70 12.97
CA GLN A 167 -18.56 -12.89 12.97
C GLN A 167 -18.71 -11.68 13.93
N LEU A 168 -18.11 -11.78 15.12
CA LEU A 168 -18.05 -10.71 16.12
C LEU A 168 -16.93 -9.69 15.86
N GLY A 169 -15.88 -10.13 15.18
CA GLY A 169 -14.71 -9.33 14.79
C GLY A 169 -14.71 -8.90 13.32
N VAL A 170 -13.51 -8.65 12.80
CA VAL A 170 -13.29 -8.29 11.40
C VAL A 170 -13.18 -9.57 10.55
N PRO A 171 -13.85 -9.64 9.38
CA PRO A 171 -13.73 -10.79 8.49
C PRO A 171 -12.29 -11.05 8.04
N ALA A 172 -11.93 -12.33 7.89
CA ALA A 172 -10.59 -12.76 7.49
C ALA A 172 -10.13 -12.11 6.18
N GLU A 173 -11.03 -11.92 5.21
CA GLU A 173 -10.74 -11.27 3.93
C GLU A 173 -10.30 -9.81 4.07
N THR A 174 -10.79 -9.12 5.12
CA THR A 174 -10.36 -7.75 5.43
C THR A 174 -9.04 -7.73 6.18
N LEU A 175 -8.79 -8.74 7.04
CA LEU A 175 -7.57 -8.88 7.82
C LEU A 175 -6.37 -9.31 6.96
N LYS A 176 -6.58 -10.23 6.01
CA LYS A 176 -5.60 -10.68 4.99
C LYS A 176 -5.39 -9.62 3.92
N SER A 177 -5.03 -8.43 4.39
CA SER A 177 -4.69 -7.29 3.55
C SER A 177 -3.34 -7.51 2.84
N PRO A 178 -2.99 -6.72 1.81
CA PRO A 178 -1.69 -6.81 1.16
C PRO A 178 -0.53 -6.73 2.15
N LYS A 179 -0.66 -5.90 3.18
CA LYS A 179 0.33 -5.75 4.24
C LYS A 179 0.55 -7.05 5.03
N TRP A 180 -0.51 -7.82 5.28
CA TRP A 180 -0.41 -9.11 5.93
C TRP A 180 0.32 -10.12 5.04
N HIS A 181 0.04 -10.11 3.74
CA HIS A 181 0.76 -10.96 2.78
C HIS A 181 2.23 -10.55 2.63
N GLU A 182 2.55 -9.26 2.66
CA GLU A 182 3.93 -8.75 2.69
C GLU A 182 4.69 -9.31 3.90
N LEU A 183 4.07 -9.35 5.09
CA LEU A 183 4.67 -9.99 6.27
C LEU A 183 4.88 -11.49 6.05
N ALA A 184 3.90 -12.20 5.48
CA ALA A 184 4.08 -13.62 5.17
C ALA A 184 5.25 -13.87 4.20
N SER A 185 5.39 -13.04 3.15
CA SER A 185 6.53 -13.09 2.23
C SER A 185 7.85 -12.69 2.91
N LEU A 186 7.81 -11.75 3.85
CA LEU A 186 8.99 -11.34 4.61
C LEU A 186 9.59 -12.51 5.39
N ASN A 187 8.75 -13.39 5.96
CA ASN A 187 9.19 -14.60 6.66
C ASN A 187 10.07 -15.50 5.76
N PHE A 188 9.69 -15.63 4.49
CA PHE A 188 10.41 -16.45 3.51
C PHE A 188 11.83 -15.91 3.27
N PHE A 189 11.97 -14.60 3.05
CA PHE A 189 13.26 -13.97 2.72
C PHE A 189 14.13 -13.60 3.94
N TYR A 190 13.59 -13.60 5.15
CA TYR A 190 14.23 -12.97 6.32
C TYR A 190 15.66 -13.45 6.58
N PHE A 191 15.87 -14.76 6.47
CA PHE A 191 17.14 -15.43 6.76
C PHE A 191 17.96 -15.81 5.52
N GLU A 192 17.50 -15.44 4.32
CA GLU A 192 18.26 -15.65 3.09
C GLU A 192 19.60 -14.91 3.13
N ASP A 193 20.62 -15.42 2.45
CA ASP A 193 21.92 -14.78 2.44
C ASP A 193 21.91 -13.45 1.66
N THR A 194 22.86 -12.56 1.98
CA THR A 194 22.87 -11.20 1.42
C THR A 194 23.03 -11.19 -0.11
N ASN A 195 23.81 -12.12 -0.67
CA ASN A 195 24.03 -12.19 -2.11
C ASN A 195 22.79 -12.74 -2.84
N SER A 196 22.10 -13.71 -2.26
CA SER A 196 20.85 -14.25 -2.79
C SER A 196 19.74 -13.21 -2.76
N LEU A 197 19.63 -12.43 -1.67
CA LEU A 197 18.72 -11.29 -1.59
C LEU A 197 19.02 -10.21 -2.65
N ILE A 198 20.29 -9.88 -2.87
CA ILE A 198 20.70 -8.93 -3.92
C ILE A 198 20.28 -9.44 -5.30
N ARG A 199 20.58 -10.70 -5.63
CA ARG A 199 20.21 -11.32 -6.91
C ARG A 199 18.70 -11.36 -7.12
N GLU A 200 17.95 -11.68 -6.07
CA GLU A 200 16.49 -11.67 -6.08
C GLU A 200 15.95 -10.26 -6.34
N SER A 201 16.45 -9.26 -5.61
CA SER A 201 16.07 -7.85 -5.80
C SER A 201 16.38 -7.35 -7.21
N GLU A 202 17.53 -7.72 -7.78
CA GLU A 202 17.89 -7.38 -9.16
C GLU A 202 16.96 -8.05 -10.17
N ARG A 203 16.59 -9.32 -9.96
CA ARG A 203 15.63 -10.03 -10.81
C ARG A 203 14.26 -9.36 -10.79
N MET A 204 13.76 -9.00 -9.61
CA MET A 204 12.48 -8.31 -9.45
C MET A 204 12.52 -6.91 -10.08
N ALA A 205 13.62 -6.18 -9.89
CA ALA A 205 13.83 -4.87 -10.49
C ALA A 205 13.85 -4.92 -12.03
N ALA A 206 14.55 -5.91 -12.60
CA ALA A 206 14.62 -6.11 -14.04
C ALA A 206 13.25 -6.49 -14.62
N ALA A 207 12.52 -7.41 -13.97
CA ALA A 207 11.17 -7.80 -14.38
C ALA A 207 10.19 -6.60 -14.35
N THR A 208 10.28 -5.77 -13.31
CA THR A 208 9.47 -4.54 -13.19
C THR A 208 9.81 -3.54 -14.28
N ALA A 209 11.10 -3.32 -14.56
CA ALA A 209 11.54 -2.42 -15.64
C ALA A 209 11.10 -2.91 -17.03
N GLN A 210 11.20 -4.22 -17.30
CA GLN A 210 10.72 -4.82 -18.54
C GLN A 210 9.20 -4.66 -18.71
N ARG A 211 8.42 -4.91 -17.66
CA ARG A 211 6.96 -4.72 -17.68
C ARG A 211 6.58 -3.26 -17.91
N ALA A 212 7.28 -2.32 -17.27
CA ALA A 212 7.07 -0.89 -17.47
C ALA A 212 7.35 -0.46 -18.93
N GLN A 213 8.43 -0.98 -19.53
CA GLN A 213 8.74 -0.75 -20.95
C GLN A 213 7.69 -1.34 -21.88
N GLN A 214 7.22 -2.57 -21.63
CA GLN A 214 6.16 -3.21 -22.41
C GLN A 214 4.85 -2.41 -22.32
N ALA A 215 4.49 -1.91 -21.14
CA ALA A 215 3.28 -1.10 -20.95
C ALA A 215 3.34 0.22 -21.75
N LEU A 216 4.52 0.85 -21.84
CA LEU A 216 4.73 2.06 -22.65
C LEU A 216 4.65 1.76 -24.16
N GLN A 217 5.21 0.64 -24.63
CA GLN A 217 5.15 0.24 -26.04
C GLN A 217 3.72 -0.12 -26.49
N GLN A 218 2.96 -0.85 -25.67
CA GLN A 218 1.57 -1.18 -25.97
C GLN A 218 0.69 0.07 -26.09
N GLN A 219 0.94 1.10 -25.27
CA GLN A 219 0.22 2.38 -25.38
C GLN A 219 0.54 3.13 -26.69
N ASN A 220 1.81 3.18 -27.11
CA ASN A 220 2.19 3.82 -28.37
C ASN A 220 1.59 3.10 -29.59
N GLN A 221 1.50 1.77 -29.58
CA GLN A 221 0.86 1.02 -30.66
C GLN A 221 -0.65 1.28 -30.79
N GLN A 222 -1.35 1.55 -29.68
CA GLN A 222 -2.78 1.90 -29.71
C GLN A 222 -3.05 3.31 -30.21
N GLN A 223 -2.15 4.27 -29.96
CA GLN A 223 -2.25 5.62 -30.51
C GLN A 223 -1.98 5.64 -32.02
N ASN A 224 -1.03 4.83 -32.51
CA ASN A 224 -0.69 4.75 -33.92
C ASN A 224 -1.74 4.07 -34.81
N ARG A 225 -2.82 3.50 -34.24
CA ARG A 225 -3.96 2.97 -35.00
C ARG A 225 -5.08 3.98 -35.23
N LEU A 226 -4.96 5.20 -34.72
CA LEU A 226 -5.97 6.26 -34.87
C LEU A 226 -5.59 7.33 -35.90
N SER A 227 -4.45 7.19 -36.57
CA SER A 227 -3.86 8.21 -37.46
C SER A 227 -3.85 7.85 -38.95
N ALA A 228 -4.58 6.82 -39.39
CA ALA A 228 -4.80 6.59 -40.82
C ALA A 228 -6.10 7.30 -41.26
N PRO A 229 -6.06 8.37 -42.08
CA PRO A 229 -7.26 8.82 -42.78
C PRO A 229 -7.62 7.71 -43.77
N ALA A 230 -8.90 7.31 -43.79
CA ALA A 230 -9.41 6.42 -44.82
C ALA A 230 -9.31 7.14 -46.16
N ALA A 231 -8.25 6.86 -46.93
CA ALA A 231 -8.10 7.35 -48.28
C ALA A 231 -9.22 6.77 -49.14
N LEU A 232 -9.89 7.67 -49.86
CA LEU A 232 -10.92 7.45 -50.86
C LEU A 232 -10.55 6.32 -51.83
N GLY A 233 -11.37 5.27 -51.84
CA GLY A 233 -11.37 4.24 -52.88
C GLY A 233 -12.81 3.83 -53.16
N ALA A 234 -13.42 4.46 -54.16
CA ALA A 234 -14.71 4.09 -54.71
C ALA A 234 -14.56 2.81 -55.55
N SER A 235 -15.40 1.80 -55.32
CA SER A 235 -15.83 0.89 -56.37
C SER A 235 -17.22 0.34 -56.06
N LEU A 236 -18.09 0.55 -57.04
CA LEU A 236 -19.49 0.22 -57.16
C LEU A 236 -19.63 -1.25 -57.56
N GLY A 237 -20.46 -2.04 -56.86
CA GLY A 237 -20.81 -3.38 -57.34
C GLY A 237 -21.56 -4.28 -56.35
N SER A 238 -22.81 -4.54 -56.73
CA SER A 238 -23.68 -5.68 -56.37
C SER A 238 -24.10 -5.94 -54.91
N ALA A 239 -25.43 -6.00 -54.79
CA ALA A 239 -26.21 -6.44 -53.66
C ALA A 239 -25.97 -7.92 -53.33
N SER A 240 -25.57 -8.22 -52.09
CA SER A 240 -26.06 -9.34 -51.26
C SER A 240 -25.20 -9.45 -49.99
N ALA A 241 -25.69 -8.93 -48.86
CA ALA A 241 -25.20 -9.28 -47.53
C ALA A 241 -26.22 -8.88 -46.45
N PHE A 242 -27.12 -9.81 -46.14
CA PHE A 242 -27.70 -9.91 -44.81
C PHE A 242 -26.58 -10.27 -43.83
N ALA A 243 -26.68 -9.78 -42.59
CA ALA A 243 -25.79 -10.01 -41.44
C ALA A 243 -24.60 -9.03 -41.25
N SER A 244 -24.88 -7.89 -40.62
CA SER A 244 -24.20 -7.46 -39.37
C SER A 244 -24.63 -6.03 -39.06
N MET A 245 -25.81 -5.89 -38.46
CA MET A 245 -26.21 -4.62 -37.87
C MET A 245 -25.20 -4.27 -36.78
N GLY A 246 -24.57 -3.12 -36.97
CA GLY A 246 -23.34 -2.73 -36.31
C GLY A 246 -23.35 -2.91 -34.80
N THR A 247 -22.23 -3.42 -34.30
CA THR A 247 -21.75 -3.08 -32.97
C THR A 247 -21.70 -1.56 -32.85
N ILE A 248 -22.77 -0.95 -32.34
CA ILE A 248 -22.73 0.40 -31.80
C ILE A 248 -21.77 0.32 -30.62
N ARG A 249 -20.49 0.58 -30.90
CA ARG A 249 -19.52 0.96 -29.90
C ARG A 249 -20.06 2.25 -29.30
N ARG A 250 -20.83 2.15 -28.22
CA ARG A 250 -21.13 3.29 -27.34
C ARG A 250 -19.78 3.90 -26.98
N GLY A 251 -19.47 5.05 -27.57
CA GLY A 251 -18.39 5.90 -27.12
C GLY A 251 -18.51 6.04 -25.61
N LYS A 252 -17.38 5.99 -24.91
CA LYS A 252 -17.32 6.13 -23.45
C LYS A 252 -18.05 7.41 -23.06
N SER A 253 -19.31 7.29 -22.67
CA SER A 253 -20.10 8.41 -22.22
C SER A 253 -19.43 8.92 -20.95
N ILE A 254 -19.00 10.19 -20.99
CA ILE A 254 -18.41 10.96 -19.88
C ILE A 254 -19.33 10.93 -18.62
N MET A 255 -20.58 10.51 -18.79
CA MET A 255 -21.58 10.33 -17.73
C MET A 255 -21.38 9.06 -16.86
N MET A 256 -20.73 7.99 -17.34
CA MET A 256 -20.55 6.73 -16.59
C MET A 256 -19.27 6.70 -15.72
N SER A 257 -18.35 7.65 -15.90
CA SER A 257 -17.03 7.68 -15.23
C SER A 257 -17.00 8.49 -13.93
N ARG A 258 -18.12 9.11 -13.52
CA ARG A 258 -18.19 10.02 -12.35
C ARG A 258 -19.13 9.55 -11.24
N ASN A 259 -19.58 8.29 -11.27
CA ASN A 259 -20.33 7.71 -10.16
C ASN A 259 -19.35 7.26 -9.06
N LEU A 260 -19.61 7.60 -7.80
CA LEU A 260 -18.77 7.22 -6.66
C LEU A 260 -18.53 5.70 -6.59
N GLY A 261 -19.51 4.91 -7.05
CA GLY A 261 -19.40 3.44 -7.15
C GLY A 261 -18.43 2.98 -8.25
N THR A 262 -18.44 3.62 -9.43
CA THR A 262 -17.50 3.29 -10.52
C THR A 262 -16.09 3.79 -10.20
N MET A 263 -15.95 4.92 -9.51
CA MET A 263 -14.66 5.37 -8.97
C MET A 263 -14.12 4.43 -7.88
N ARG A 264 -14.97 3.89 -7.00
CA ARG A 264 -14.55 2.89 -6.00
C ARG A 264 -14.08 1.60 -6.67
N LYS A 265 -14.86 1.05 -7.61
CA LYS A 265 -14.48 -0.16 -8.36
C LYS A 265 -13.22 0.04 -9.21
N ALA A 266 -13.08 1.20 -9.86
CA ALA A 266 -11.87 1.53 -10.62
C ALA A 266 -10.65 1.71 -9.71
N LYS A 267 -10.81 2.34 -8.54
CA LYS A 267 -9.74 2.48 -7.55
C LYS A 267 -9.37 1.14 -6.92
N GLU A 268 -10.35 0.27 -6.69
CA GLU A 268 -10.14 -1.09 -6.19
C GLU A 268 -9.45 -1.97 -7.25
N ALA A 269 -9.87 -1.90 -8.51
CA ALA A 269 -9.21 -2.59 -9.62
C ALA A 269 -7.77 -2.09 -9.80
N LYS A 270 -7.55 -0.77 -9.78
CA LYS A 270 -6.19 -0.20 -9.81
C LYS A 270 -5.36 -0.60 -8.59
N ARG A 271 -5.99 -0.71 -7.42
CA ARG A 271 -5.32 -1.20 -6.20
C ARG A 271 -4.98 -2.68 -6.34
N ARG A 272 -5.84 -3.50 -6.92
CA ARG A 272 -5.62 -4.92 -7.21
C ARG A 272 -4.52 -5.14 -8.25
N GLU A 273 -4.44 -4.28 -9.27
CA GLU A 273 -3.38 -4.30 -10.28
C GLU A 273 -2.03 -3.89 -9.68
N ALA A 274 -1.97 -2.80 -8.92
CA ALA A 274 -0.76 -2.40 -8.20
C ALA A 274 -0.34 -3.39 -7.09
N GLN A 275 -1.29 -4.18 -6.56
CA GLN A 275 -1.02 -5.28 -5.63
C GLN A 275 -0.39 -6.50 -6.31
N ALA A 276 -0.53 -6.65 -7.63
CA ALA A 276 0.03 -7.76 -8.39
C ALA A 276 1.45 -7.47 -8.90
N ASP A 277 1.97 -6.26 -8.67
CA ASP A 277 3.34 -5.92 -9.03
C ASP A 277 4.31 -6.45 -7.95
N PRO A 278 5.21 -7.38 -8.28
CA PRO A 278 6.23 -7.84 -7.35
C PRO A 278 7.18 -6.68 -7.02
N SER A 279 7.02 -6.07 -5.84
CA SER A 279 7.94 -5.03 -5.36
C SER A 279 9.11 -5.65 -4.59
N ASP A 280 10.33 -5.17 -4.86
CA ASP A 280 11.55 -5.54 -4.16
C ASP A 280 11.68 -4.89 -2.76
N ASP A 281 10.73 -4.04 -2.36
CA ASP A 281 10.81 -3.22 -1.15
C ASP A 281 11.07 -4.02 0.14
N MET A 282 10.48 -5.22 0.29
CA MET A 282 10.70 -6.06 1.47
C MET A 282 12.16 -6.53 1.57
N ILE A 283 12.77 -6.87 0.44
CA ILE A 283 14.15 -7.35 0.35
C ILE A 283 15.10 -6.19 0.68
N LEU A 284 14.85 -5.01 0.11
CA LEU A 284 15.64 -3.82 0.43
C LEU A 284 15.60 -3.48 1.92
N ARG A 285 14.46 -3.68 2.59
CA ARG A 285 14.35 -3.46 4.03
C ARG A 285 15.10 -4.51 4.84
N ILE A 286 15.13 -5.78 4.42
CA ILE A 286 15.97 -6.81 5.05
C ILE A 286 17.46 -6.44 4.91
N LEU A 287 17.88 -6.08 3.69
CA LEU A 287 19.26 -5.68 3.38
C LEU A 287 19.69 -4.45 4.20
N ARG A 288 18.78 -3.56 4.58
CA ARG A 288 19.10 -2.39 5.42
C ARG A 288 19.54 -2.74 6.85
N MET A 289 19.26 -3.95 7.32
CA MET A 289 19.78 -4.43 8.61
C MET A 289 21.18 -5.03 8.50
N ARG A 290 21.75 -5.06 7.27
CA ARG A 290 23.00 -5.75 6.95
C ARG A 290 24.04 -4.75 6.44
N PRO A 291 25.14 -4.49 7.19
CA PRO A 291 26.11 -3.46 6.83
C PRO A 291 26.80 -3.74 5.48
N GLU A 292 26.98 -5.01 5.11
CA GLU A 292 27.61 -5.40 3.85
C GLU A 292 26.79 -5.03 2.61
N ALA A 293 25.48 -4.82 2.74
CA ALA A 293 24.61 -4.43 1.64
C ALA A 293 24.55 -2.90 1.40
N ALA A 294 25.25 -2.09 2.20
CA ALA A 294 25.14 -0.64 2.17
C ALA A 294 25.48 -0.02 0.80
N HIS A 295 26.47 -0.57 0.09
CA HIS A 295 26.83 -0.10 -1.25
C HIS A 295 25.71 -0.39 -2.27
N TYR A 296 25.20 -1.62 -2.27
CA TYR A 296 24.10 -2.03 -3.14
C TYR A 296 22.84 -1.17 -2.92
N LEU A 297 22.47 -0.92 -1.65
CA LEU A 297 21.31 -0.11 -1.32
C LEU A 297 21.40 1.31 -1.87
N LYS A 298 22.57 1.96 -1.79
CA LYS A 298 22.79 3.30 -2.36
C LYS A 298 22.57 3.31 -3.87
N GLU A 299 23.18 2.37 -4.59
CA GLU A 299 23.02 2.28 -6.04
C GLU A 299 21.57 1.96 -6.42
N ARG A 300 20.92 1.07 -5.67
CA ARG A 300 19.52 0.71 -5.92
C ARG A 300 18.55 1.87 -5.67
N HIS A 301 18.76 2.65 -4.61
CA HIS A 301 17.99 3.88 -4.38
C HIS A 301 18.12 4.87 -5.56
N ARG A 302 19.36 5.11 -6.02
CA ARG A 302 19.63 5.95 -7.19
C ARG A 302 18.97 5.40 -8.46
N GLN A 303 18.98 4.08 -8.65
CA GLN A 303 18.32 3.43 -9.77
C GLN A 303 16.79 3.62 -9.72
N LYS A 304 16.16 3.44 -8.55
CA LYS A 304 14.71 3.67 -8.37
C LYS A 304 14.35 5.14 -8.58
N GLU A 305 15.15 6.08 -8.09
CA GLU A 305 14.94 7.51 -8.32
C GLU A 305 15.00 7.87 -9.81
N ARG A 306 15.99 7.35 -10.55
CA ARG A 306 16.07 7.51 -12.01
C ARG A 306 14.85 6.94 -12.71
N GLN A 307 14.43 5.72 -12.35
CA GLN A 307 13.23 5.08 -12.93
C GLN A 307 11.96 5.91 -12.65
N ALA A 308 11.81 6.41 -11.43
CA ALA A 308 10.68 7.26 -11.06
C ALA A 308 10.70 8.60 -11.81
N ALA A 309 11.87 9.23 -11.98
CA ALA A 309 12.03 10.46 -12.76
C ALA A 309 11.70 10.24 -14.24
N THR A 310 12.18 9.14 -14.85
CA THR A 310 11.84 8.78 -16.23
C THR A 310 10.35 8.53 -16.40
N ALA A 311 9.72 7.79 -15.47
CA ALA A 311 8.28 7.54 -15.50
C ALA A 311 7.47 8.84 -15.32
N ALA A 312 7.87 9.72 -14.41
CA ALA A 312 7.24 11.02 -14.22
C ALA A 312 7.37 11.92 -15.45
N ALA A 313 8.55 11.98 -16.07
CA ALA A 313 8.78 12.71 -17.31
C ALA A 313 7.89 12.20 -18.45
N ALA A 314 7.77 10.88 -18.62
CA ALA A 314 6.88 10.27 -19.62
C ALA A 314 5.41 10.66 -19.40
N LEU A 315 4.95 10.72 -18.14
CA LEU A 315 3.60 11.17 -17.80
C LEU A 315 3.38 12.66 -18.09
N ILE A 316 4.38 13.51 -17.84
CA ILE A 316 4.29 14.94 -18.15
C ILE A 316 4.17 15.16 -19.65
N VAL A 317 5.02 14.50 -20.46
CA VAL A 317 4.95 14.56 -21.94
C VAL A 317 3.59 14.08 -22.43
N LYS A 318 3.04 13.00 -21.87
CA LYS A 318 1.70 12.53 -22.21
C LYS A 318 0.64 13.59 -21.92
N ASN A 319 0.65 14.17 -20.74
CA ASN A 319 -0.33 15.16 -20.32
C ASN A 319 -0.26 16.42 -21.20
N SER A 320 0.93 16.88 -21.56
CA SER A 320 1.12 18.04 -22.44
C SER A 320 0.63 17.76 -23.87
N VAL A 321 0.89 16.57 -24.43
CA VAL A 321 0.37 16.17 -25.75
C VAL A 321 -1.17 16.13 -25.76
N THR A 322 -1.81 15.59 -24.71
CA THR A 322 -3.28 15.61 -24.62
C THR A 322 -3.88 17.00 -24.43
N GLN A 323 -3.18 17.93 -23.77
CA GLN A 323 -3.64 19.32 -23.64
C GLN A 323 -3.48 20.11 -24.93
N GLY A 324 -2.38 19.90 -25.68
CA GLY A 324 -2.16 20.54 -26.98
C GLY A 324 -3.23 20.19 -28.02
N TRP A 325 -3.77 18.98 -27.98
CA TRP A 325 -4.88 18.55 -28.85
C TRP A 325 -6.25 19.14 -28.46
N ASN A 326 -6.45 19.57 -27.22
CA ASN A 326 -7.70 20.19 -26.78
C ASN A 326 -7.73 21.71 -26.98
N ALA A 327 -6.60 22.33 -27.33
CA ALA A 327 -6.45 23.78 -27.55
C ALA A 327 -6.27 24.18 -29.03
N GLY A 328 -6.32 23.23 -29.96
CA GLY A 328 -6.07 23.47 -31.39
C GLY A 328 -7.24 23.09 -32.27
N GLY A 329 -8.24 23.98 -32.38
CA GLY A 329 -9.40 23.80 -33.24
C GLY A 329 -10.15 25.10 -33.52
N GLY A 330 -9.49 26.06 -34.15
CA GLY A 330 -10.12 27.26 -34.71
C GLY A 330 -9.17 28.04 -35.62
N PRO A 331 -9.53 28.35 -36.88
CA PRO A 331 -8.62 28.96 -37.85
C PRO A 331 -8.62 30.48 -37.73
N ALA A 332 -7.45 31.11 -37.66
CA ALA A 332 -7.32 32.55 -37.84
C ALA A 332 -5.87 32.95 -38.17
N PHE A 333 -5.69 33.34 -39.43
CA PHE A 333 -4.76 34.35 -39.94
C PHE A 333 -3.27 34.02 -40.09
N SER A 334 -2.93 33.73 -41.36
CA SER A 334 -1.72 34.23 -42.01
C SER A 334 -1.63 35.76 -41.91
N GLY A 335 -0.45 36.31 -41.60
CA GLY A 335 -0.18 37.71 -41.91
C GLY A 335 0.92 38.37 -41.08
N ASN A 336 2.06 38.54 -41.74
CA ASN A 336 2.93 39.72 -41.70
C ASN A 336 4.12 39.81 -40.72
N PHE A 337 5.28 39.84 -41.39
CA PHE A 337 6.60 40.39 -41.08
C PHE A 337 6.67 41.58 -40.09
N GLY A 338 7.59 41.44 -39.12
CA GLY A 338 8.72 42.31 -38.80
C GLY A 338 8.51 43.83 -38.59
N ARG A 339 8.91 44.33 -37.41
CA ARG A 339 10.00 45.33 -37.22
C ARG A 339 10.14 45.76 -35.75
N ASN A 340 11.40 46.02 -35.38
CA ASN A 340 11.88 46.76 -34.22
C ASN A 340 10.97 47.90 -33.74
N ASN A 341 10.85 48.06 -32.42
CA ASN A 341 11.21 49.32 -31.76
C ASN A 341 11.27 49.16 -30.22
N LEU A 342 12.48 49.28 -29.67
CA LEU A 342 12.71 49.91 -28.37
C LEU A 342 12.38 51.42 -28.50
N PRO A 343 12.02 52.15 -27.43
CA PRO A 343 13.07 52.72 -26.57
C PRO A 343 12.75 52.78 -25.07
N ARG A 344 13.84 52.90 -24.31
CA ARG A 344 13.94 53.45 -22.94
C ARG A 344 13.33 54.85 -22.86
N ARG A 345 12.64 55.17 -21.76
CA ARG A 345 13.23 55.93 -20.64
C ARG A 345 12.41 55.74 -19.37
#